data_AF-A0AA35X827-F1
#
_entry.id   AF-A0AA35X827-F1
#
_cell.length_a   1.000
_cell.length_b   1.000
_cell.length_c   1.000
_cell.angle_alpha   90.00
_cell.angle_beta   90.00
_cell.angle_gamma   90.00
#
_symmetry.space_group_name_H-M   'P 1'
#
loop_
_entity.id
_entity.type
_entity.pdbx_description
1 polymer ?
#
loop_
_entity_poly.entity_id
_entity_poly.type
_entity_poly.pdbx_seq_one_letter_code
_entity_poly.pdbx_strand_id
1 'polypeptide(L)'
;MAALDQENLVVLLLDTRNRMVLKRTVYMGTVNSSAVRPAEVLRPAIRENVPSIIVAHNHPSGDPTPSPEDVAVTRDLVAAGKLMDIELHDHLIIGDGGRFTSLRGIGSGFEQRDYHALTVINSTARSTCGG
;
A
#
# COMPACT_ATOMS: atom_id res chain seq x y z
N MET A 1 21.88 2.67 0.48
CA MET A 1 21.56 1.25 0.78
C MET A 1 22.03 0.44 -0.41
N ALA A 2 22.74 -0.67 -0.18
CA ALA A 2 23.25 -1.52 -1.25
C ALA A 2 22.07 -2.03 -2.09
N ALA A 3 22.21 -1.96 -3.42
CA ALA A 3 21.21 -2.43 -4.38
C ALA A 3 20.83 -3.88 -4.04
N LEU A 4 19.61 -4.08 -3.57
CA LEU A 4 19.05 -5.41 -3.42
C LEU A 4 18.73 -5.89 -4.84
N ASP A 5 19.53 -6.83 -5.35
CA ASP A 5 19.34 -7.50 -6.65
C ASP A 5 17.99 -8.26 -6.76
N GLN A 6 17.18 -8.24 -5.69
CA GLN A 6 15.94 -8.99 -5.54
C GLN A 6 14.82 -8.06 -5.07
N GLU A 7 13.63 -8.23 -5.65
CA GLU A 7 12.40 -7.61 -5.16
C GLU A 7 12.01 -8.25 -3.83
N ASN A 8 11.73 -7.40 -2.84
CA ASN A 8 11.27 -7.84 -1.55
C ASN A 8 9.92 -7.21 -1.27
N LEU A 9 8.92 -8.03 -0.98
CA LEU A 9 7.65 -7.56 -0.44
C LEU A 9 7.72 -7.63 1.08
N VAL A 10 7.57 -6.47 1.71
CA VAL A 10 7.61 -6.29 3.15
C VAL A 10 6.24 -5.84 3.64
N VAL A 11 5.83 -6.37 4.78
CA VAL A 11 4.64 -5.96 5.52
C VAL A 11 5.08 -5.36 6.85
N LEU A 12 4.63 -4.14 7.11
CA LEU A 12 4.76 -3.45 8.38
C LEU A 12 3.46 -3.63 9.15
N LEU A 13 3.57 -4.19 10.36
CA LEU A 13 2.44 -4.42 11.25
C LEU A 13 2.30 -3.23 12.20
N LEU A 14 1.08 -2.70 12.31
CA LEU A 14 0.80 -1.47 13.04
C LEU A 14 -0.19 -1.72 14.17
N ASP A 15 0.07 -1.16 15.35
CA ASP A 15 -0.88 -1.21 16.47
C ASP A 15 -2.08 -0.26 16.26
N THR A 16 -3.02 -0.25 17.20
CA THR A 16 -4.19 0.66 17.19
C THR A 16 -3.85 2.15 17.26
N ARG A 17 -2.59 2.50 17.52
CA ARG A 17 -2.06 3.87 17.52
C ARG A 17 -1.15 4.13 16.32
N ASN A 18 -1.20 3.26 15.30
CA ASN A 18 -0.40 3.30 14.08
C ASN A 18 1.12 3.28 14.35
N ARG A 19 1.55 2.62 15.43
CA ARG A 19 2.97 2.42 15.73
C ARG A 19 3.42 1.09 15.14
N MET A 20 4.58 1.09 14.51
CA MET A 20 5.19 -0.13 13.98
C MET A 20 5.51 -1.10 15.12
N VAL A 21 4.81 -2.23 15.12
CA VAL A 21 5.06 -3.36 16.03
C VAL A 21 6.18 -4.22 15.46
N LEU A 22 6.09 -4.52 14.17
CA LEU A 22 6.96 -5.50 13.53
C LEU A 22 7.09 -5.27 12.03
N LYS A 23 8.23 -5.65 11.48
CA LYS A 23 8.48 -5.74 10.04
C LYS A 23 8.65 -7.21 9.64
N ARG A 24 7.92 -7.66 8.63
CA ARG A 24 8.03 -9.01 8.08
C ARG A 24 8.23 -8.97 6.57
N THR A 25 9.27 -9.63 6.09
CA THR A 25 9.44 -9.87 4.65
C THR A 25 8.62 -11.10 4.28
N VAL A 26 7.68 -10.94 3.35
CA VAL A 26 6.76 -12.01 2.91
C VAL A 26 7.26 -12.67 1.63
N TYR A 27 7.88 -11.90 0.73
CA TYR A 27 8.52 -12.41 -0.49
C TYR A 27 9.94 -11.84 -0.63
N MET A 28 10.85 -12.67 -1.14
CA MET A 28 12.20 -12.31 -1.56
C MET A 28 12.47 -13.01 -2.90
N GLY A 29 12.79 -12.27 -3.96
CA GLY A 29 13.10 -12.84 -5.28
C GLY A 29 12.60 -11.96 -6.42
N THR A 30 12.37 -12.52 -7.59
CA THR A 30 11.61 -11.82 -8.65
C THR A 30 10.15 -11.87 -8.21
N VAL A 31 9.59 -10.73 -7.77
CA VAL A 31 8.18 -10.63 -7.44
C VAL A 31 7.45 -10.58 -8.79
N ASN A 32 7.27 -11.76 -9.38
CA ASN A 32 6.17 -11.93 -10.33
C ASN A 32 4.92 -11.63 -9.52
N SER A 33 4.37 -10.44 -9.71
CA SER A 33 3.12 -9.96 -9.14
C SER A 33 1.98 -10.99 -9.18
N SER A 34 2.01 -11.90 -10.17
CA SER A 34 1.10 -13.03 -10.35
C SER A 34 1.19 -14.11 -9.25
N ALA A 35 2.21 -14.07 -8.39
CA ALA A 35 2.45 -15.03 -7.31
C ALA A 35 2.09 -14.50 -5.91
N VAL A 36 1.79 -13.21 -5.74
CA VAL A 36 1.51 -12.62 -4.43
C VAL A 36 0.10 -13.01 -3.98
N ARG A 37 0.01 -13.83 -2.94
CA ARG A 37 -1.28 -14.25 -2.37
C ARG A 37 -1.66 -13.34 -1.19
N PRO A 38 -2.84 -12.68 -1.21
CA PRO A 38 -3.29 -11.85 -0.10
C PRO A 38 -3.27 -12.55 1.26
N ALA A 39 -3.62 -13.85 1.27
CA ALA A 39 -3.59 -14.67 2.49
C ALA A 39 -2.19 -14.83 3.10
N GLU A 40 -1.12 -14.73 2.31
CA GLU A 40 0.26 -14.77 2.81
C GLU A 40 0.72 -13.42 3.35
N VAL A 41 0.28 -12.34 2.71
CA VAL A 41 0.56 -10.95 3.12
C VAL A 41 -0.19 -10.58 4.41
N LEU A 42 -1.43 -11.03 4.58
CA LEU A 42 -2.27 -10.76 5.76
C LEU A 42 -2.00 -11.71 6.93
N ARG A 43 -1.40 -12.88 6.69
CA ARG A 43 -1.12 -13.88 7.75
C ARG A 43 -0.34 -13.31 8.94
N PRO A 44 0.72 -12.49 8.77
CA PRO A 44 1.42 -11.89 9.89
C PRO A 44 0.53 -10.96 10.73
N ALA A 45 -0.40 -10.24 10.09
CA ALA A 45 -1.32 -9.36 10.79
C ALA A 45 -2.25 -10.12 11.73
N ILE A 46 -2.79 -11.24 11.25
CA ILE A 46 -3.65 -12.14 12.03
C ILE A 46 -2.85 -12.76 13.18
N ARG A 47 -1.62 -13.22 12.93
CA ARG A 47 -0.78 -13.87 13.94
C ARG A 47 -0.43 -12.94 15.10
N GLU A 48 -0.14 -11.67 14.80
CA GLU A 48 0.23 -10.66 15.79
C GLU A 48 -1.00 -9.88 16.32
N ASN A 49 -2.22 -10.22 15.88
CA ASN A 49 -3.47 -9.55 16.24
C ASN A 49 -3.43 -8.03 16.04
N VAL A 50 -2.85 -7.58 14.93
CA VAL A 50 -2.79 -6.14 14.61
C VAL A 50 -3.97 -5.72 13.73
N PRO A 51 -4.53 -4.53 13.96
CA PRO A 51 -5.68 -4.02 13.20
C PRO A 51 -5.33 -3.50 11.82
N SER A 52 -4.06 -3.17 11.56
CA SER A 52 -3.68 -2.54 10.29
C SER A 52 -2.25 -2.86 9.86
N ILE A 53 -2.00 -2.70 8.57
CA ILE A 53 -0.72 -2.95 7.92
C ILE A 53 -0.36 -1.88 6.89
N ILE A 54 0.94 -1.76 6.61
CA ILE A 54 1.47 -1.10 5.41
C ILE A 54 2.26 -2.13 4.63
N VAL A 55 2.08 -2.16 3.31
CA VAL A 55 2.87 -3.01 2.42
C VAL A 55 3.90 -2.14 1.70
N ALA A 56 5.11 -2.66 1.53
CA ALA A 56 6.14 -2.00 0.76
C ALA A 56 6.88 -3.00 -0.11
N HIS A 57 7.18 -2.64 -1.36
CA HIS A 57 8.12 -3.39 -2.18
C HIS A 57 9.14 -2.48 -2.85
N ASN A 58 10.31 -3.03 -3.16
CA ASN A 58 11.35 -2.31 -3.90
C ASN A 58 11.37 -2.76 -5.36
N HIS A 59 11.55 -1.82 -6.30
CA HIS A 59 11.85 -2.13 -7.69
C HIS A 59 13.38 -2.13 -7.91
N PRO A 60 14.00 -3.23 -8.38
CA PRO A 60 15.43 -3.31 -8.66
C PRO A 60 15.89 -2.35 -9.76
N SER A 61 14.95 -1.92 -10.62
CA SER A 61 15.18 -0.89 -11.64
C SER A 61 15.42 0.50 -11.03
N GLY A 62 15.05 0.71 -9.76
CA GLY A 62 15.17 1.97 -9.05
C GLY A 62 14.08 2.99 -9.40
N ASP A 63 13.15 2.68 -10.32
CA ASP A 63 11.99 3.52 -10.65
C ASP A 63 10.81 3.16 -9.73
N PRO A 64 10.27 4.07 -8.91
CA PRO A 64 9.14 3.78 -8.03
C PRO A 64 7.76 3.87 -8.74
N THR A 65 7.72 3.90 -10.07
CA THR A 65 6.46 3.98 -10.83
C THR A 65 5.65 2.68 -10.67
N PRO A 66 4.37 2.76 -10.26
CA PRO A 66 3.54 1.57 -10.06
C PRO A 66 3.22 0.87 -11.38
N SER A 67 3.39 -0.45 -11.40
CA SER A 67 2.90 -1.29 -12.49
C SER A 67 1.39 -1.55 -12.36
N PRO A 68 0.69 -1.91 -13.45
CA PRO A 68 -0.70 -2.35 -13.37
C PRO A 68 -0.91 -3.53 -12.42
N GLU A 69 0.10 -4.38 -12.27
CA GLU A 69 0.06 -5.55 -11.43
C GLU A 69 0.16 -5.18 -9.94
N ASP A 70 0.97 -4.18 -9.59
CA ASP A 70 1.03 -3.62 -8.23
C ASP A 70 -0.33 -3.07 -7.80
N VAL A 71 -1.02 -2.39 -8.72
CA VAL A 71 -2.37 -1.86 -8.50
C VAL A 71 -3.38 -2.99 -8.29
N ALA A 72 -3.30 -4.07 -9.08
CA ALA A 72 -4.16 -5.24 -8.93
C ALA A 72 -3.93 -5.93 -7.57
N VAL A 73 -2.68 -6.17 -7.19
CA VAL A 73 -2.31 -6.73 -5.88
C VAL A 73 -2.84 -5.86 -4.74
N THR A 74 -2.68 -4.54 -4.85
CA THR A 74 -3.19 -3.58 -3.85
C THR A 74 -4.69 -3.71 -3.69
N ARG A 75 -5.44 -3.73 -4.80
CA ARG A 75 -6.89 -3.85 -4.78
C ARG A 75 -7.35 -5.15 -4.11
N ASP A 76 -6.68 -6.25 -4.43
CA ASP A 76 -7.01 -7.56 -3.85
C ASP A 76 -6.68 -7.60 -2.35
N LEU A 77 -5.59 -6.95 -1.93
CA LEU A 77 -5.24 -6.79 -0.51
C LEU A 77 -6.23 -5.91 0.24
N VAL A 78 -6.67 -4.78 -0.34
CA VAL A 78 -7.70 -3.92 0.27
C VAL A 78 -8.99 -4.70 0.45
N ALA A 79 -9.44 -5.42 -0.59
CA ALA A 79 -10.67 -6.21 -0.52
C ALA A 79 -10.57 -7.34 0.52
N ALA A 80 -9.46 -8.08 0.53
CA ALA A 80 -9.25 -9.16 1.50
C ALA A 80 -9.11 -8.62 2.93
N GLY A 81 -8.35 -7.54 3.13
CA GLY A 81 -8.19 -6.89 4.44
C GLY A 81 -9.52 -6.43 5.03
N LYS A 82 -10.38 -5.81 4.20
CA LYS A 82 -11.73 -5.40 4.59
C LYS A 82 -12.62 -6.55 5.05
N LEU A 83 -12.49 -7.73 4.44
CA LEU A 83 -13.23 -8.93 4.88
C LEU A 83 -12.71 -9.50 6.19
N MET A 84 -11.47 -9.17 6.58
CA MET A 84 -10.80 -9.69 7.77
C MET A 84 -10.66 -8.64 8.88
N ASP A 85 -11.29 -7.47 8.75
CA ASP A 85 -11.11 -6.31 9.63
C ASP A 85 -9.63 -5.91 9.84
N ILE A 86 -8.82 -6.01 8.78
CA ILE A 86 -7.41 -5.57 8.75
C ILE A 86 -7.27 -4.46 7.72
N GLU A 87 -6.99 -3.24 8.17
CA GLU A 87 -6.84 -2.09 7.27
C GLU A 87 -5.48 -2.09 6.58
N LEU A 88 -5.48 -1.94 5.24
CA LEU A 88 -4.27 -1.61 4.49
C LEU A 88 -4.13 -0.09 4.44
N HIS A 89 -3.23 0.49 5.23
CA HIS A 89 -3.04 1.94 5.26
C HIS A 89 -2.33 2.47 4.02
N ASP A 90 -1.40 1.72 3.45
CA ASP A 90 -0.72 2.13 2.22
C ASP A 90 0.00 0.96 1.55
N HIS A 91 0.29 1.13 0.26
CA HIS A 91 1.23 0.33 -0.47
C HIS A 91 2.32 1.24 -1.05
N LEU A 92 3.54 1.09 -0.53
CA LEU A 92 4.70 1.89 -0.88
C LEU A 92 5.60 1.18 -1.89
N ILE A 93 5.91 1.82 -3.00
CA ILE A 93 6.92 1.36 -3.95
C ILE A 93 8.19 2.15 -3.71
N ILE A 94 9.27 1.47 -3.34
CA ILE A 94 10.55 2.07 -3.01
C ILE A 94 11.48 1.96 -4.22
N GLY A 95 11.95 3.11 -4.69
CA GLY A 95 12.97 3.22 -5.74
C GLY A 95 14.30 3.70 -5.21
N ASP A 96 15.21 4.04 -6.12
CA ASP A 96 16.55 4.50 -5.79
C ASP A 96 16.58 5.96 -5.30
N GLY A 97 17.61 6.27 -4.51
CA GLY A 97 17.87 7.63 -4.03
C GLY A 97 16.86 8.12 -2.98
N GLY A 98 16.15 7.20 -2.30
CA GLY A 98 15.12 7.55 -1.32
C GLY A 98 13.79 7.97 -1.94
N ARG A 99 13.61 7.77 -3.25
CA ARG A 99 12.33 8.00 -3.93
C ARG A 99 11.37 6.89 -3.58
N PHE A 100 10.10 7.24 -3.40
CA PHE A 100 9.03 6.28 -3.21
C PHE A 100 7.72 6.80 -3.79
N THR A 101 6.84 5.88 -4.14
CA THR A 101 5.47 6.19 -4.54
C THR A 101 4.50 5.54 -3.56
N SER A 102 3.56 6.32 -3.05
CA SER A 102 2.44 5.83 -2.25
C SER A 102 1.24 5.61 -3.18
N LEU A 103 0.77 4.37 -3.28
CA LEU A 103 -0.41 4.06 -4.09
C LEU A 103 -1.67 4.71 -3.52
N ARG A 104 -1.76 4.84 -2.20
CA ARG A 104 -2.85 5.57 -1.54
C ARG A 104 -2.72 7.09 -1.74
N GLY A 105 -1.51 7.62 -1.92
CA GLY A 105 -1.32 9.05 -2.21
C GLY A 105 -1.83 9.42 -3.60
N ILE A 106 -1.71 8.52 -4.57
CA ILE A 106 -2.02 8.79 -5.99
C ILE A 106 -3.40 8.30 -6.44
N GLY A 107 -4.22 7.68 -5.57
CA GLY A 107 -5.55 7.21 -6.00
C GLY A 107 -5.60 5.78 -6.56
N SER A 108 -4.50 5.03 -6.53
CA SER A 108 -4.38 3.78 -7.30
C SER A 108 -4.57 2.54 -6.42
N GLY A 109 -5.56 1.70 -6.75
CA GLY A 109 -5.80 0.43 -6.03
C GLY A 109 -6.63 0.53 -4.75
N PHE A 110 -7.09 1.74 -4.39
CA PHE A 110 -7.98 2.02 -3.25
C PHE A 110 -9.34 2.54 -3.74
N GLU A 111 -10.44 2.32 -3.00
CA GLU A 111 -11.78 2.80 -3.39
C GLU A 111 -11.88 4.34 -3.24
N GLN A 112 -12.61 5.02 -4.13
CA GLN A 112 -12.82 6.49 -4.06
C GLN A 112 -13.47 6.99 -2.76
N ARG A 113 -14.16 6.11 -2.02
CA ARG A 113 -14.77 6.48 -0.73
C ARG A 113 -13.75 6.76 0.36
N ASP A 114 -12.52 6.28 0.23
CA ASP A 114 -11.46 6.51 1.21
C ASP A 114 -10.78 7.90 1.05
N TYR A 115 -11.06 8.61 -0.05
CA TYR A 115 -10.53 9.95 -0.38
C TYR A 115 -11.44 11.12 0.03
N HIS A 116 -12.56 10.84 0.70
CA HIS A 116 -13.65 11.80 0.88
C HIS A 116 -13.34 13.01 1.78
N ALA A 117 -12.14 13.09 2.35
CA ALA A 117 -11.70 14.22 3.17
C ALA A 117 -11.10 15.40 2.38
N LEU A 118 -10.71 15.23 1.10
CA LEU A 118 -10.03 16.31 0.34
C LEU A 118 -10.89 16.96 -0.76
N THR A 119 -11.97 16.33 -1.21
CA THR A 119 -12.76 16.84 -2.36
C THR A 119 -13.84 17.85 -1.96
N VAL A 120 -14.26 17.90 -0.69
CA VAL A 120 -15.34 18.81 -0.23
C VAL A 120 -14.89 20.28 -0.17
N ILE A 121 -13.57 20.57 -0.25
CA ILE A 121 -13.06 21.94 -0.23
C ILE A 121 -13.06 22.57 -1.62
N ASN A 122 -13.01 21.77 -2.70
CA ASN A 122 -12.87 22.28 -4.07
C ASN A 122 -14.18 22.43 -4.86
N SER A 123 -15.31 21.93 -4.35
CA SER A 123 -16.62 22.12 -5.00
C SER A 123 -17.35 23.38 -4.53
N THR A 124 -17.03 23.91 -3.33
CA THR A 124 -17.69 25.09 -2.76
C THR A 124 -17.07 26.41 -3.23
N ALA A 125 -15.89 26.40 -3.86
CA ALA A 125 -15.23 27.61 -4.39
C ALA A 125 -15.66 28.00 -5.82
N ARG A 126 -16.54 27.21 -6.46
CA ARG A 126 -16.99 27.47 -7.84
C ARG A 126 -18.46 27.84 -7.99
N SER A 127 -19.24 27.88 -6.91
CA SER A 127 -20.69 28.17 -6.98
C SER A 127 -21.12 29.56 -6.48
N THR A 128 -20.18 30.44 -6.09
CA THR A 128 -20.52 31.80 -5.60
C THR A 128 -20.10 32.95 -6.51
N CYS A 129 -19.52 32.69 -7.69
CA CYS A 129 -19.19 33.71 -8.68
C CYS A 129 -20.00 33.48 -9.97
N GLY A 130 -21.29 33.80 -9.91
CA GLY A 130 -22.21 33.63 -11.03
C GLY A 130 -23.60 34.17 -10.69
N GLY A 131 -23.64 35.46 -10.34
CA GLY A 131 -24.85 36.25 -10.11
C GLY A 131 -24.57 37.70 -10.45
#